data_AF-A0ABC8TW90-F1
#
_entry.id   AF-A0ABC8TW90-F1
#
_cell.length_a   1.000
_cell.length_b   1.000
_cell.length_c   1.000
_cell.angle_alpha   90.00
_cell.angle_beta   90.00
_cell.angle_gamma   90.00
#
_symmetry.space_group_name_H-M   'P 1'
#
loop_
_entity.id
_entity.type
_entity.pdbx_description
1 polymer ?
#
loop_
_entity_poly.entity_id
_entity_poly.type
_entity_poly.pdbx_seq_one_letter_code
_entity_poly.pdbx_strand_id
1 'polypeptide(L)'
;MEGFTINYQLQFAQKNFATLLYRCLNSFKKGSSKEIGLASHALGLLAVTIGCGANAHELYREAIHPLSKAFKSAPDTVIQSILECLAIVTFVGRSNVEETEKAVKIILGFIHSQSGFKGIARKHSAAVLTSAISAWSFLLTSIDGWNLSYNH
;
A
#
# COMPACT_ATOMS: atom_id res chain seq x y z
N MET A 1 13.64 -24.50 14.64
CA MET A 1 12.38 -24.91 14.00
C MET A 1 11.77 -23.78 13.17
N GLU A 2 11.85 -22.51 13.60
CA GLU A 2 11.32 -21.33 12.89
C GLU A 2 11.94 -21.08 11.50
N GLY A 3 13.26 -21.27 11.34
CA GLY A 3 13.93 -21.06 10.05
C GLY A 3 13.45 -21.99 8.92
N PHE A 4 12.97 -23.18 9.26
CA PHE A 4 12.41 -24.13 8.27
C PHE A 4 11.03 -23.68 7.78
N THR A 5 10.19 -23.17 8.69
CA THR A 5 8.85 -22.66 8.37
C THR A 5 8.91 -21.40 7.51
N ILE A 6 9.82 -20.46 7.82
CA ILE A 6 10.01 -19.23 7.05
C ILE A 6 10.50 -19.56 5.62
N ASN A 7 11.44 -20.49 5.49
CA ASN A 7 11.95 -20.92 4.18
C ASN A 7 10.85 -21.60 3.34
N TYR A 8 10.04 -22.45 3.95
CA TYR A 8 8.90 -23.07 3.28
C TYR A 8 7.86 -22.02 2.79
N GLN A 9 7.51 -21.05 3.64
CA GLN A 9 6.58 -19.97 3.30
C GLN A 9 7.12 -19.08 2.18
N LEU A 10 8.41 -18.75 2.20
CA LEU A 10 9.09 -18.00 1.14
C LEU A 10 9.03 -18.74 -0.19
N GLN A 11 9.42 -20.03 -0.21
CA GLN A 11 9.37 -20.83 -1.43
C GLN A 11 7.95 -20.99 -1.96
N PHE A 12 6.96 -21.17 -1.07
CA PHE A 12 5.56 -21.26 -1.46
C PHE A 12 5.08 -19.94 -2.10
N ALA A 13 5.38 -18.80 -1.46
CA ALA A 13 4.98 -17.48 -1.94
C ALA A 13 5.63 -17.14 -3.29
N GLN A 14 6.92 -17.44 -3.46
CA GLN A 14 7.64 -17.23 -4.72
C GLN A 14 7.08 -18.11 -5.84
N LYS A 15 6.84 -19.40 -5.57
CA LYS A 15 6.29 -20.34 -6.58
C LYS A 15 4.86 -20.02 -7.00
N ASN A 16 4.06 -19.47 -6.09
CA ASN A 16 2.64 -19.17 -6.33
C ASN A 16 2.35 -17.68 -6.48
N PHE A 17 3.39 -16.85 -6.67
CA PHE A 17 3.31 -15.40 -6.62
C PHE A 17 2.19 -14.83 -7.48
N ALA A 18 2.19 -15.13 -8.80
CA ALA A 18 1.20 -14.61 -9.73
C ALA A 18 -0.24 -14.99 -9.29
N THR A 19 -0.45 -16.24 -8.92
CA THR A 19 -1.76 -16.72 -8.46
C THR A 19 -2.21 -16.00 -7.20
N LEU A 20 -1.32 -15.83 -6.22
CA LEU A 20 -1.63 -15.12 -4.97
C LEU A 20 -1.92 -13.64 -5.22
N LEU A 21 -1.10 -12.98 -6.03
CA LEU A 21 -1.27 -11.58 -6.43
C LEU A 21 -2.63 -11.35 -7.07
N TYR A 22 -2.94 -12.06 -8.15
CA TYR A 22 -4.19 -11.85 -8.88
C TYR A 22 -5.42 -12.26 -8.07
N ARG A 23 -5.33 -13.28 -7.22
CA ARG A 23 -6.43 -13.63 -6.30
C ARG A 23 -6.67 -12.52 -5.29
N CYS A 24 -5.63 -11.98 -4.67
CA CYS A 24 -5.79 -10.88 -3.73
C CYS A 24 -6.32 -9.62 -4.43
N LEU A 25 -5.82 -9.29 -5.62
CA LEU A 25 -6.33 -8.16 -6.41
C LEU A 25 -7.80 -8.35 -6.82
N ASN A 26 -8.22 -9.57 -7.12
CA ASN A 26 -9.63 -9.86 -7.43
C ASN A 26 -10.52 -9.68 -6.20
N SER A 27 -10.12 -10.22 -5.05
CA SER A 27 -10.81 -10.00 -3.77
C SER A 27 -10.83 -8.52 -3.38
N PHE A 28 -9.76 -7.78 -3.65
CA PHE A 28 -9.69 -6.34 -3.44
C PHE A 28 -10.66 -5.55 -4.34
N LYS A 29 -10.78 -5.94 -5.62
CA LYS A 29 -11.61 -5.22 -6.59
C LYS A 29 -13.11 -5.51 -6.45
N LYS A 30 -13.48 -6.72 -6.03
CA LYS A 30 -14.87 -7.20 -6.07
C LYS A 30 -15.42 -7.68 -4.71
N GLY A 31 -14.57 -7.78 -3.69
CA GLY A 31 -14.94 -8.31 -2.40
C GLY A 31 -15.73 -7.33 -1.54
N SER A 32 -16.30 -7.86 -0.47
CA SER A 32 -16.84 -7.10 0.64
C SER A 32 -15.76 -6.28 1.37
N SER A 33 -16.15 -5.29 2.16
CA SER A 33 -15.21 -4.50 2.98
C SER A 33 -14.22 -5.37 3.78
N LYS A 34 -14.68 -6.48 4.36
CA LYS A 34 -13.82 -7.41 5.10
C LYS A 34 -12.81 -8.11 4.19
N GLU A 35 -13.23 -8.55 3.02
CA GLU A 35 -12.35 -9.19 2.03
C GLU A 35 -11.32 -8.20 1.48
N ILE A 36 -11.71 -6.94 1.25
CA ILE A 36 -10.79 -5.89 0.80
C ILE A 36 -9.71 -5.63 1.85
N GLY A 37 -10.08 -5.51 3.13
CA GLY A 37 -9.12 -5.33 4.23
C GLY A 37 -8.14 -6.50 4.33
N LEU A 38 -8.64 -7.73 4.32
CA LEU A 38 -7.81 -8.93 4.37
C LEU A 38 -6.92 -9.08 3.13
N ALA A 39 -7.44 -8.81 1.93
CA ALA A 39 -6.67 -8.83 0.70
C ALA A 39 -5.56 -7.77 0.71
N SER A 40 -5.81 -6.59 1.26
CA SER A 40 -4.79 -5.54 1.42
C SER A 40 -3.66 -6.00 2.34
N HIS A 41 -3.98 -6.57 3.51
CA HIS A 41 -2.97 -7.12 4.40
C HIS A 41 -2.20 -8.28 3.76
N ALA A 42 -2.88 -9.17 3.03
CA ALA A 42 -2.25 -10.28 2.32
C ALA A 42 -1.29 -9.80 1.22
N LEU A 43 -1.64 -8.72 0.49
CA LEU A 43 -0.75 -8.11 -0.51
C LEU A 43 0.48 -7.48 0.14
N GLY A 44 0.31 -6.74 1.24
CA GLY A 44 1.44 -6.19 2.00
C GLY A 44 2.36 -7.28 2.53
N LEU A 45 1.79 -8.33 3.13
CA LEU A 45 2.56 -9.48 3.62
C LEU A 45 3.27 -10.22 2.48
N LEU A 46 2.59 -10.40 1.34
CA LEU A 46 3.18 -11.03 0.15
C LEU A 46 4.39 -10.22 -0.33
N ALA A 47 4.29 -8.89 -0.37
CA ALA A 47 5.40 -8.01 -0.74
C ALA A 47 6.60 -8.17 0.21
N VAL A 48 6.39 -8.15 1.53
CA VAL A 48 7.46 -8.39 2.51
C VAL A 48 8.06 -9.78 2.37
N THR A 49 7.22 -10.79 2.10
CA THR A 49 7.66 -12.19 1.99
C THR A 49 8.52 -12.41 0.75
N ILE A 50 8.14 -11.90 -0.42
CA ILE A 50 8.92 -12.10 -1.66
C ILE A 50 10.19 -11.24 -1.69
N GLY A 51 10.23 -10.13 -0.93
CA GLY A 51 11.36 -9.21 -0.85
C GLY A 51 11.57 -8.39 -2.12
N CYS A 52 12.58 -7.50 -2.09
CA CYS A 52 12.90 -6.63 -3.21
C CYS A 52 13.30 -7.43 -4.46
N GLY A 53 12.81 -7.01 -5.64
CA GLY A 53 13.11 -7.65 -6.92
C GLY A 53 11.98 -7.51 -7.93
N ALA A 54 12.09 -8.22 -9.06
CA ALA A 54 11.13 -8.14 -10.16
C ALA A 54 9.68 -8.43 -9.72
N ASN A 55 9.47 -9.44 -8.87
CA ASN A 55 8.14 -9.80 -8.38
C ASN A 55 7.53 -8.71 -7.48
N ALA A 56 8.33 -8.09 -6.59
CA ALA A 56 7.82 -6.99 -5.76
C ALA A 56 7.50 -5.74 -6.60
N HIS A 57 8.30 -5.49 -7.64
CA HIS A 57 8.02 -4.40 -8.56
C HIS A 57 6.76 -4.64 -9.41
N GLU A 58 6.55 -5.86 -9.88
CA GLU A 58 5.29 -6.26 -10.52
C GLU A 58 4.11 -6.10 -9.56
N LEU A 59 4.24 -6.54 -8.31
CA LEU A 59 3.22 -6.38 -7.28
C LEU A 59 2.87 -4.90 -7.09
N TYR A 60 3.86 -4.02 -6.96
CA TYR A 60 3.64 -2.57 -6.85
C TYR A 60 2.85 -2.04 -8.06
N ARG A 61 3.31 -2.33 -9.28
CA ARG A 61 2.69 -1.86 -10.52
C ARG A 61 1.22 -2.30 -10.64
N GLU A 62 0.92 -3.54 -10.28
CA GLU A 62 -0.44 -4.09 -10.37
C GLU A 62 -1.35 -3.61 -9.23
N ALA A 63 -0.79 -3.30 -8.05
CA ALA A 63 -1.55 -2.90 -6.86
C ALA A 63 -1.78 -1.40 -6.72
N ILE A 64 -0.86 -0.54 -7.18
CA ILE A 64 -0.89 0.91 -6.96
C ILE A 64 -2.19 1.57 -7.44
N HIS A 65 -2.66 1.21 -8.62
CA HIS A 65 -3.87 1.80 -9.19
C HIS A 65 -5.14 1.33 -8.45
N PRO A 66 -5.38 0.02 -8.23
CA PRO A 66 -6.46 -0.45 -7.36
C PRO A 66 -6.47 0.20 -5.98
N LEU A 67 -5.32 0.24 -5.30
CA LEU A 67 -5.18 0.82 -3.96
C LEU A 67 -5.55 2.31 -3.94
N SER A 68 -5.04 3.09 -4.90
CA SER A 68 -5.34 4.53 -5.01
C SER A 68 -6.82 4.83 -5.26
N LYS A 69 -7.53 3.95 -5.98
CA LYS A 69 -8.95 4.13 -6.29
C LYS A 69 -9.84 3.85 -5.06
N ALA A 70 -9.43 2.92 -4.20
CA ALA A 70 -10.26 2.43 -3.11
C ALA A 70 -10.49 3.45 -1.99
N PHE A 71 -9.62 4.47 -1.85
CA PHE A 71 -9.76 5.53 -0.85
C PHE A 71 -11.09 6.31 -0.94
N LYS A 72 -11.72 6.36 -2.12
CA LYS A 72 -12.88 7.23 -2.37
C LYS A 72 -14.19 6.72 -1.77
N SER A 73 -14.31 5.41 -1.55
CA SER A 73 -15.59 4.79 -1.17
C SER A 73 -15.48 3.77 -0.03
N ALA A 74 -14.26 3.47 0.43
CA ALA A 74 -14.03 2.47 1.47
C ALA A 74 -14.44 3.01 2.86
N PRO A 75 -14.89 2.12 3.77
CA PRO A 75 -15.05 2.47 5.18
C PRO A 75 -13.67 2.62 5.85
N ASP A 76 -13.63 3.38 6.94
CA ASP A 76 -12.42 3.71 7.70
C ASP A 76 -11.54 2.50 8.04
N THR A 77 -12.15 1.40 8.49
CA THR A 77 -11.43 0.16 8.85
C THR A 77 -10.67 -0.45 7.68
N VAL A 78 -11.18 -0.28 6.46
CA VAL A 78 -10.55 -0.79 5.23
C VAL A 78 -9.51 0.19 4.72
N ILE A 79 -9.75 1.50 4.89
CA ILE A 79 -8.80 2.54 4.49
C ILE A 79 -7.47 2.37 5.22
N GLN A 80 -7.48 2.03 6.52
CA GLN A 80 -6.24 1.75 7.24
C GLN A 80 -5.44 0.62 6.60
N SER A 81 -6.07 -0.53 6.32
CA SER A 81 -5.43 -1.65 5.64
C SER A 81 -4.91 -1.27 4.25
N ILE A 82 -5.62 -0.43 3.51
CA ILE A 82 -5.20 0.07 2.19
C ILE A 82 -3.97 0.97 2.31
N LEU A 83 -3.94 1.89 3.28
CA LEU A 83 -2.82 2.82 3.51
C LEU A 83 -1.55 2.07 3.89
N GLU A 84 -1.66 1.13 4.82
CA GLU A 84 -0.55 0.27 5.24
C GLU A 84 -0.06 -0.59 4.08
N CYS A 85 -0.98 -1.22 3.34
CA CYS A 85 -0.62 -1.99 2.16
C CYS A 85 0.10 -1.11 1.13
N LEU A 86 -0.45 0.06 0.80
CA LEU A 86 0.15 1.00 -0.16
C LEU A 86 1.58 1.39 0.23
N ALA A 87 1.80 1.70 1.51
CA ALA A 87 3.12 2.02 2.02
C ALA A 87 4.09 0.83 1.88
N ILE A 88 3.69 -0.37 2.31
CA ILE A 88 4.54 -1.56 2.25
C ILE A 88 4.88 -1.95 0.81
N VAL A 89 3.86 -2.04 -0.07
CA VAL A 89 4.09 -2.47 -1.46
C VAL A 89 4.94 -1.46 -2.23
N THR A 90 4.80 -0.16 -1.93
CA THR A 90 5.68 0.87 -2.50
C THR A 90 7.09 0.75 -1.96
N PHE A 91 7.25 0.62 -0.64
CA PHE A 91 8.57 0.54 -0.02
C PHE A 91 9.38 -0.66 -0.53
N VAL A 92 8.75 -1.83 -0.65
CA VAL A 92 9.42 -3.07 -1.08
C VAL A 92 9.53 -3.15 -2.61
N GLY A 93 8.53 -2.67 -3.34
CA GLY A 93 8.40 -2.85 -4.79
C GLY A 93 8.86 -1.67 -5.66
N ARG A 94 9.26 -0.55 -5.06
CA ARG A 94 9.77 0.59 -5.82
C ARG A 94 11.00 0.20 -6.66
N SER A 95 11.01 0.66 -7.89
CA SER A 95 12.18 0.61 -8.77
C SER A 95 12.95 1.93 -8.78
N ASN A 96 12.28 3.05 -8.44
CA ASN A 96 12.85 4.39 -8.49
C ASN A 96 12.18 5.34 -7.46
N VAL A 97 12.68 6.57 -7.39
CA VAL A 97 12.19 7.57 -6.44
C VAL A 97 10.83 8.13 -6.87
N GLU A 98 10.60 8.25 -8.18
CA GLU A 98 9.36 8.77 -8.75
C GLU A 98 8.13 7.92 -8.37
N GLU A 99 8.29 6.60 -8.28
CA GLU A 99 7.26 5.67 -7.81
C GLU A 99 6.93 5.86 -6.33
N THR A 100 7.95 6.17 -5.53
CA THR A 100 7.78 6.51 -4.11
C THR A 100 7.08 7.86 -3.99
N GLU A 101 7.50 8.88 -4.73
CA GLU A 101 6.84 10.18 -4.77
C GLU A 101 5.37 10.09 -5.18
N LYS A 102 5.05 9.24 -6.15
CA LYS A 102 3.66 9.02 -6.58
C LYS A 102 2.80 8.50 -5.43
N ALA A 103 3.27 7.52 -4.69
CA ALA A 103 2.56 7.00 -3.51
C ALA A 103 2.46 8.04 -2.39
N VAL A 104 3.54 8.79 -2.13
CA VAL A 104 3.56 9.92 -1.18
C VAL A 104 2.51 10.97 -1.56
N LYS A 105 2.43 11.37 -2.84
CA LYS A 105 1.43 12.32 -3.36
C LYS A 105 0.01 11.80 -3.23
N ILE A 106 -0.22 10.49 -3.44
CA ILE A 106 -1.53 9.85 -3.24
C ILE A 106 -1.97 9.96 -1.77
N ILE A 107 -1.10 9.60 -0.83
CA ILE A 107 -1.42 9.63 0.62
C ILE A 107 -1.58 11.08 1.09
N LEU A 108 -0.72 12.00 0.64
CA LEU A 108 -0.81 13.41 0.98
C LEU A 108 -2.10 14.05 0.44
N GLY A 109 -2.48 13.72 -0.80
CA GLY A 109 -3.76 14.15 -1.39
C GLY A 109 -4.96 13.64 -0.59
N PHE A 110 -4.89 12.40 -0.08
CA PHE A 110 -5.90 11.87 0.84
C PHE A 110 -5.96 12.69 2.14
N ILE A 111 -4.83 12.97 2.79
CA ILE A 111 -4.76 13.79 4.02
C ILE A 111 -5.35 15.20 3.78
N HIS A 112 -4.98 15.86 2.68
CA HIS A 112 -5.50 17.19 2.33
C HIS A 112 -7.00 17.19 2.04
N SER A 113 -7.53 16.13 1.44
CA SER A 113 -8.98 15.99 1.21
C SER A 113 -9.79 15.93 2.52
N GLN A 114 -9.14 15.59 3.64
CA GLN A 114 -9.75 15.54 4.97
C GLN A 114 -9.65 16.87 5.75
N SER A 115 -8.73 17.76 5.36
CA SER A 115 -8.55 19.07 6.01
C SER A 115 -9.38 20.19 5.37
N GLY A 116 -9.99 19.95 4.21
CA GLY A 116 -10.79 20.93 3.47
C GLY A 116 -12.13 21.26 4.14
N PHE A 117 -12.24 22.45 4.72
CA PHE A 117 -13.45 23.00 5.37
C PHE A 117 -14.60 23.36 4.41
N LYS A 118 -14.57 22.95 3.13
CA LYS A 118 -15.59 23.31 2.15
C LYS A 118 -15.95 22.14 1.24
N GLY A 119 -17.04 21.46 1.60
CA GLY A 119 -17.84 20.62 0.72
C GLY A 119 -17.82 19.14 1.11
N ILE A 120 -18.97 18.64 1.58
CA ILE A 120 -19.56 17.27 1.49
C ILE A 120 -18.61 16.05 1.53
N ALA A 121 -17.36 16.18 1.99
CA ALA A 121 -16.41 15.11 2.08
C ALA A 121 -16.66 14.33 3.38
N ARG A 122 -16.71 13.00 3.28
CA ARG A 122 -16.81 12.10 4.43
C ARG A 122 -15.57 12.33 5.31
N LYS A 123 -15.80 12.81 6.54
CA LYS A 123 -14.75 12.97 7.54
C LYS A 123 -14.38 11.60 8.09
N HIS A 124 -13.16 11.15 7.85
CA HIS A 124 -12.63 9.91 8.42
C HIS A 124 -12.22 10.10 9.88
N SER A 125 -12.19 8.99 10.61
CA SER A 125 -11.77 8.94 12.01
C SER A 125 -10.31 9.37 12.19
N ALA A 126 -9.98 9.82 13.41
CA ALA A 126 -8.62 10.18 13.78
C ALA A 126 -7.63 9.02 13.54
N ALA A 127 -8.06 7.77 13.77
CA ALA A 127 -7.24 6.58 13.53
C ALA A 127 -6.82 6.43 12.06
N VAL A 128 -7.72 6.73 11.12
CA VAL A 128 -7.40 6.72 9.68
C VAL A 128 -6.40 7.81 9.32
N LEU A 129 -6.56 9.00 9.90
CA LEU A 129 -5.62 10.10 9.69
C LEU A 129 -4.24 9.77 10.25
N THR A 130 -4.17 9.17 11.44
CA THR A 130 -2.91 8.70 12.03
C THR A 130 -2.25 7.65 11.12
N SER A 131 -2.99 6.64 10.66
CA SER A 131 -2.47 5.65 9.71
C SER A 131 -1.97 6.30 8.42
N ALA A 132 -2.66 7.31 7.90
CA ALA A 132 -2.25 8.03 6.69
C ALA A 132 -0.96 8.81 6.90
N ILE A 133 -0.85 9.55 8.00
CA ILE A 133 0.35 10.30 8.36
C ILE A 133 1.52 9.34 8.60
N SER A 134 1.31 8.23 9.30
CA SER A 134 2.33 7.20 9.50
C SER A 134 2.80 6.58 8.19
N ALA A 135 1.88 6.20 7.31
CA ALA A 135 2.20 5.64 5.99
C ALA A 135 2.96 6.65 5.10
N TRP A 136 2.56 7.92 5.13
CA TRP A 136 3.23 9.00 4.42
C TRP A 136 4.66 9.22 4.95
N SER A 137 4.81 9.38 6.27
CA SER A 137 6.11 9.57 6.90
C SER A 137 7.04 8.38 6.65
N PHE A 138 6.52 7.15 6.72
CA PHE A 138 7.27 5.93 6.43
C PHE A 138 7.80 5.90 4.99
N LEU A 139 7.00 6.31 4.00
CA LEU A 139 7.50 6.42 2.64
C LEU A 139 8.49 7.58 2.47
N LEU A 140 8.30 8.67 3.21
CA LEU A 140 9.19 9.82 3.16
C LEU A 140 10.60 9.47 3.66
N THR A 141 10.75 8.62 4.70
CA THR A 141 12.08 8.17 5.15
C THR A 141 12.82 7.35 4.10
N SER A 142 12.10 6.82 3.11
CA SER A 142 12.68 6.03 2.04
C SER A 142 13.13 6.87 0.84
N ILE A 143 12.67 8.12 0.70
CA ILE A 143 13.15 9.05 -0.32
C ILE A 143 14.51 9.57 0.14
N ASP A 144 15.58 9.24 -0.58
CA ASP A 144 16.92 9.73 -0.26
C ASP A 144 16.91 11.26 -0.14
N GLY A 145 17.54 11.79 0.92
CA GLY A 145 17.45 13.20 1.33
C GLY A 145 17.92 14.24 0.30
N TRP A 146 18.40 13.82 -0.86
CA TRP A 146 18.84 14.66 -1.97
C TRP A 146 17.70 15.11 -2.91
N ASN A 147 16.57 14.40 -2.96
CA ASN A 147 15.47 14.70 -3.90
C ASN A 147 14.38 15.63 -3.33
N LEU A 148 14.50 16.09 -2.08
CA LEU A 148 13.60 17.13 -1.54
C LEU A 148 13.99 18.55 -1.97
N SER A 149 15.15 18.72 -2.61
CA SER A 149 15.55 19.96 -3.26
C SER A 149 15.43 19.82 -4.77
N TYR A 150 14.33 20.32 -5.36
CA TYR A 150 14.34 21.31 -6.44
C TYR A 150 12.90 21.61 -6.89
N ASN A 151 12.68 22.88 -7.22
CA ASN A 151 11.51 23.53 -7.83
C ASN A 151 10.54 24.17 -6.82
N HIS A 152 11.01 25.29 -6.28
CA HIS A 152 10.18 26.39 -5.80
C HIS A 152 10.01 27.44 -6.90
#